data_AF-A0A7K2W4R8-F1
#
_entry.id   AF-A0A7K2W4R8-F1
#
_cell.length_a   1.000
_cell.length_b   1.000
_cell.length_c   1.000
_cell.angle_alpha   90.00
_cell.angle_beta   90.00
_cell.angle_gamma   90.00
#
_symmetry.space_group_name_H-M   'P 1'
#
loop_
_entity.id
_entity.type
_entity.pdbx_description
1 polymer ?
#
loop_
_entity_poly.entity_id
_entity_poly.type
_entity_poly.pdbx_seq_one_letter_code
_entity_poly.pdbx_strand_id
1 'polypeptide(L)'
;LGDPIEAQALLNTYGPGRDTDQPLLLGTVKSNIGHTQAAAGVAGVIKMLLAMQHGTLPRTLHVTSPTSHVDWSSGAVSLLTEERDWPETGRPRRAGVSAFGVSGTNAHVIVEQAPTDAPVAAPTDEPAPAAEVTTVPWIVSGRSREALQDQVDRLTAYAAAHPELSPLDVGRSLATDRTLFPYRAVFLAGPDGVREAARAVASRTRGRTAFLFSGQGAQRALMGRELHERYPAFADALDTVLAQFDTALDFSLRDVLFAEPGTPEAERLNETGWTQPALFAVEVAL
;
A
#
# COMPACT_ATOMS: atom_id res chain seq x y z
N LEU A 1 -16.21 -23.31 37.06
CA LEU A 1 -15.09 -23.25 38.02
C LEU A 1 -14.06 -22.19 37.64
N GLY A 2 -13.65 -22.11 36.36
CA GLY A 2 -12.64 -21.14 35.91
C GLY A 2 -13.06 -19.68 36.05
N ASP A 3 -14.25 -19.29 35.58
CA ASP A 3 -14.64 -17.87 35.50
C ASP A 3 -14.58 -17.13 36.85
N PRO A 4 -15.08 -17.69 37.98
CA PRO A 4 -14.93 -17.02 39.27
C PRO A 4 -13.48 -16.85 39.73
N ILE A 5 -12.61 -17.82 39.43
CA ILE A 5 -11.18 -17.75 39.78
C ILE A 5 -10.49 -16.64 38.98
N GLU A 6 -10.77 -16.56 37.67
CA GLU A 6 -10.21 -15.51 36.81
C GLU A 6 -10.72 -14.12 37.21
N ALA A 7 -12.03 -13.96 37.43
CA ALA A 7 -12.62 -12.69 37.84
C ALA A 7 -12.07 -12.21 39.20
N GLN A 8 -11.92 -13.13 40.17
CA GLN A 8 -11.34 -12.79 41.47
C GLN A 8 -9.86 -12.37 41.34
N ALA A 9 -9.09 -13.05 40.48
CA ALA A 9 -7.70 -12.67 40.23
C ALA A 9 -7.60 -11.25 39.63
N LEU A 10 -8.51 -10.90 38.71
CA LEU A 10 -8.60 -9.55 38.14
C LEU A 10 -9.00 -8.50 39.18
N LEU A 11 -10.01 -8.79 40.00
CA LEU A 11 -10.44 -7.89 41.09
C LEU A 11 -9.31 -7.63 42.09
N ASN A 12 -8.51 -8.64 42.41
CA ASN A 12 -7.40 -8.51 43.37
C ASN A 12 -6.17 -7.78 42.79
N THR A 13 -6.03 -7.73 41.47
CA THR A 13 -4.83 -7.18 40.80
C THR A 13 -5.08 -5.82 40.16
N TYR A 14 -6.15 -5.71 39.37
CA TYR A 14 -6.53 -4.48 38.65
C TYR A 14 -7.60 -3.66 39.38
N GLY A 15 -8.26 -4.24 40.39
CA GLY A 15 -9.29 -3.56 41.17
C GLY A 15 -8.79 -2.56 42.22
N PRO A 16 -7.71 -2.82 42.99
CA PRO A 16 -7.30 -1.91 44.05
C PRO A 16 -6.92 -0.52 43.52
N GLY A 17 -7.51 0.53 44.10
CA GLY A 17 -7.24 1.92 43.72
C GLY A 17 -7.79 2.35 42.36
N ARG A 18 -8.62 1.50 41.72
CA ARG A 18 -9.29 1.83 40.45
C ARG A 18 -10.47 2.76 40.70
N ASP A 19 -10.59 3.78 39.86
CA ASP A 19 -11.77 4.62 39.77
C ASP A 19 -12.97 3.80 39.26
N THR A 20 -14.09 3.84 40.00
CA THR A 20 -15.32 3.13 39.65
C THR A 20 -16.03 3.72 38.43
N ASP A 21 -15.74 4.98 38.08
CA ASP A 21 -16.23 5.60 36.85
C ASP A 21 -15.41 5.12 35.62
N GLN A 22 -14.24 4.52 35.85
CA GLN A 22 -13.37 3.92 34.83
C GLN A 22 -12.97 2.48 35.17
N PRO A 23 -13.95 1.57 35.28
CA PRO A 23 -13.69 0.19 35.69
C PRO A 23 -12.80 -0.53 34.68
N LEU A 24 -12.15 -1.62 35.11
CA LEU A 24 -11.57 -2.56 34.15
C LEU A 24 -12.70 -3.24 33.39
N LEU A 25 -12.73 -3.05 32.07
CA LEU A 25 -13.71 -3.70 31.21
C LEU A 25 -13.24 -5.13 30.88
N LEU A 26 -14.10 -6.11 31.18
CA LEU A 26 -13.83 -7.53 31.02
C LEU A 26 -14.72 -8.15 29.93
N GLY A 27 -14.11 -8.85 28.99
CA GLY A 27 -14.83 -9.61 27.98
C GLY A 27 -13.93 -10.65 27.31
N THR A 28 -14.52 -11.55 26.53
CA THR A 28 -13.80 -12.63 25.86
C THR A 28 -14.17 -12.71 24.38
N VAL A 29 -13.24 -13.14 23.52
CA VAL A 29 -13.56 -13.47 22.11
C VAL A 29 -14.27 -14.82 22.00
N LYS A 30 -14.13 -15.67 23.03
CA LYS A 30 -14.66 -17.03 23.05
C LYS A 30 -16.19 -17.07 23.03
N SER A 31 -16.85 -16.00 23.47
CA SER A 31 -18.30 -15.88 23.37
C SER A 31 -18.80 -15.78 21.93
N ASN A 32 -17.94 -15.42 20.96
CA ASN A 32 -18.31 -15.21 19.57
C ASN A 32 -17.90 -16.39 18.68
N ILE A 33 -16.72 -16.97 18.92
CA ILE A 33 -16.11 -17.99 18.06
C ILE A 33 -15.80 -19.30 18.79
N GLY A 34 -16.23 -19.44 20.04
CA GLY A 34 -15.90 -20.59 20.88
C GLY A 34 -14.43 -20.62 21.33
N HIS A 35 -14.03 -21.74 21.94
CA HIS A 35 -12.66 -21.93 22.39
C HIS A 35 -11.79 -22.54 21.28
N THR A 36 -11.03 -21.71 20.56
CA THR A 36 -10.13 -22.10 19.45
C THR A 36 -8.84 -22.81 19.88
N GLN A 37 -8.89 -23.51 21.01
CA GLN A 37 -7.78 -24.25 21.63
C GLN A 37 -6.45 -23.49 21.61
N ALA A 38 -5.43 -24.00 20.91
CA ALA A 38 -4.10 -23.40 20.83
C ALA A 38 -4.11 -21.97 20.25
N ALA A 39 -5.11 -21.60 19.45
CA ALA A 39 -5.26 -20.26 18.88
C ALA A 39 -6.02 -19.28 19.79
N ALA A 40 -6.49 -19.70 20.97
CA ALA A 40 -7.37 -18.88 21.81
C ALA A 40 -6.67 -17.60 22.31
N GLY A 41 -5.39 -17.68 22.65
CA GLY A 41 -4.60 -16.52 23.09
C GLY A 41 -4.46 -15.48 21.97
N VAL A 42 -3.99 -15.90 20.79
CA VAL A 42 -3.79 -14.99 19.66
C VAL A 42 -5.11 -14.42 19.11
N ALA A 43 -6.22 -15.17 19.17
CA ALA A 43 -7.54 -14.64 18.86
C ALA A 43 -7.94 -13.49 19.80
N GLY A 44 -7.59 -13.59 21.09
CA GLY A 44 -7.76 -12.50 22.05
C GLY A 44 -6.90 -11.27 21.71
N VAL A 45 -5.65 -11.49 21.30
CA VAL A 45 -4.76 -10.40 20.85
C VAL A 45 -5.31 -9.71 19.60
N ILE A 46 -5.76 -10.47 18.59
CA ILE A 46 -6.36 -9.93 17.36
C ILE A 46 -7.61 -9.10 17.70
N LYS A 47 -8.50 -9.60 18.58
CA LYS A 47 -9.66 -8.83 19.07
C LYS A 47 -9.22 -7.48 19.62
N MET A 48 -8.21 -7.46 20.49
CA MET A 48 -7.79 -6.22 21.14
C MET A 48 -7.07 -5.26 20.18
N LEU A 49 -6.29 -5.76 19.22
CA LEU A 49 -5.67 -4.93 18.18
C LEU A 49 -6.74 -4.25 17.31
N LEU A 50 -7.75 -5.00 16.87
CA LEU A 50 -8.87 -4.43 16.11
C LEU A 50 -9.68 -3.43 16.95
N ALA A 51 -9.95 -3.75 18.22
CA ALA A 51 -10.63 -2.83 19.13
C ALA A 51 -9.87 -1.50 19.32
N MET A 52 -8.52 -1.55 19.38
CA MET A 52 -7.69 -0.34 19.43
C MET A 52 -7.72 0.45 18.13
N GLN A 53 -7.65 -0.25 16.99
CA GLN A 53 -7.67 0.36 15.65
C GLN A 53 -9.01 1.06 15.37
N HIS A 54 -10.12 0.45 15.77
CA HIS A 54 -11.47 1.00 15.58
C HIS A 54 -11.89 1.94 16.70
N GLY A 55 -11.18 1.96 17.84
CA GLY A 55 -11.55 2.77 18.99
C GLY A 55 -12.83 2.31 19.68
N THR A 56 -13.21 1.04 19.54
CA THR A 56 -14.45 0.47 20.06
C THR A 56 -14.19 -0.86 20.73
N LEU A 57 -14.82 -1.09 21.88
CA LEU A 57 -14.77 -2.32 22.66
C LEU A 57 -16.04 -3.16 22.36
N PRO A 58 -15.92 -4.30 21.67
CA PRO A 58 -17.07 -5.11 21.29
C PRO A 58 -17.57 -5.98 22.44
N ARG A 59 -18.90 -6.07 22.57
CA ARG A 59 -19.58 -6.80 23.65
C ARG A 59 -19.15 -8.27 23.75
N THR A 60 -19.13 -8.78 24.98
CA THR A 60 -19.09 -10.22 25.28
C THR A 60 -20.50 -10.79 25.22
N LEU A 61 -20.70 -11.91 24.54
CA LEU A 61 -22.02 -12.50 24.35
C LEU A 61 -22.40 -13.45 25.51
N HIS A 62 -23.69 -13.76 25.58
CA HIS A 62 -24.28 -14.74 26.51
C HIS A 62 -24.19 -14.38 28.00
N VAL A 63 -23.99 -13.11 28.32
CA VAL A 63 -24.11 -12.59 29.69
C VAL A 63 -25.51 -12.02 29.88
N THR A 64 -26.42 -12.82 30.45
CA THR A 64 -27.76 -12.36 30.87
C THR A 64 -27.72 -11.76 32.27
N SER A 65 -26.97 -12.38 33.18
CA SER A 65 -26.63 -11.85 34.50
C SER A 65 -25.20 -12.24 34.87
N PRO A 66 -24.44 -11.40 35.58
CA PRO A 66 -23.12 -11.77 36.10
C PRO A 66 -23.22 -12.99 37.02
N THR A 67 -22.18 -13.83 37.05
CA THR A 67 -22.16 -15.00 37.95
C THR A 67 -22.23 -14.57 39.42
N SER A 68 -23.07 -15.24 40.20
CA SER A 68 -23.23 -15.00 41.65
C SER A 68 -22.06 -15.49 42.50
N HIS A 69 -21.08 -16.18 41.88
CA HIS A 69 -19.88 -16.70 42.56
C HIS A 69 -18.73 -15.68 42.61
N VAL A 70 -18.98 -14.44 42.19
CA VAL A 70 -18.03 -13.33 42.21
C VAL A 70 -18.72 -12.12 42.81
N ASP A 71 -18.03 -11.42 43.71
CA ASP A 71 -18.51 -10.15 44.27
C ASP A 71 -18.14 -8.99 43.34
N TRP A 72 -19.13 -8.53 42.57
CA TRP A 72 -18.99 -7.40 41.64
C TRP A 72 -19.24 -6.04 42.31
N SER A 73 -19.60 -6.01 43.60
CA SER A 73 -20.07 -4.79 44.29
C SER A 73 -19.04 -3.67 44.37
N SER A 74 -17.74 -4.00 44.31
CA SER A 74 -16.66 -3.01 44.26
C SER A 74 -16.73 -2.10 43.04
N GLY A 75 -17.39 -2.52 41.95
CA GLY A 75 -17.48 -1.78 40.70
C GLY A 75 -16.16 -1.65 39.94
N ALA A 76 -15.03 -2.14 40.48
CA ALA A 76 -13.70 -1.92 39.90
C ALA A 76 -13.44 -2.74 38.61
N VAL A 77 -14.23 -3.80 38.39
CA VAL A 77 -14.23 -4.62 37.16
C VAL A 77 -15.67 -4.76 36.69
N SER A 78 -15.92 -4.55 35.39
CA SER A 78 -17.26 -4.61 34.80
C SER A 78 -17.26 -5.47 33.54
N LEU A 79 -18.28 -6.31 33.38
CA LEU A 79 -18.47 -7.12 32.18
C LEU A 79 -18.90 -6.22 31.02
N LEU A 80 -18.27 -6.40 29.86
CA LEU A 80 -18.55 -5.63 28.65
C LEU A 80 -19.79 -6.19 27.93
N THR A 81 -20.98 -6.02 28.51
CA THR A 81 -22.25 -6.58 28.01
C THR A 81 -22.79 -5.83 26.78
N GLU A 82 -22.35 -4.60 26.58
CA GLU A 82 -22.70 -3.73 25.46
C GLU A 82 -21.43 -3.28 24.73
N GLU A 83 -21.58 -2.99 23.44
CA GLU A 83 -20.53 -2.35 22.67
C GLU A 83 -20.37 -0.91 23.16
N ARG A 84 -19.12 -0.46 23.31
CA ARG A 84 -18.83 0.88 23.82
C ARG A 84 -17.62 1.46 23.14
N ASP A 85 -17.61 2.77 22.94
CA ASP A 85 -16.41 3.48 22.54
C ASP A 85 -15.30 3.30 23.57
N TRP A 86 -14.07 3.16 23.09
CA TRP A 86 -12.90 3.10 23.94
C TRP A 86 -12.43 4.54 24.21
N PRO A 87 -12.65 5.08 25.43
CA PRO A 87 -12.44 6.49 25.70
C PRO A 87 -10.99 6.93 25.46
N GLU A 88 -10.83 8.13 24.92
CA GLU A 88 -9.55 8.81 24.83
C GLU A 88 -9.29 9.53 26.16
N THR A 89 -8.18 9.17 26.82
CA THR A 89 -7.85 9.65 28.17
C THR A 89 -6.56 10.47 28.19
N GLY A 90 -6.01 10.82 27.02
CA GLY A 90 -4.67 11.39 26.88
C GLY A 90 -3.53 10.41 27.16
N ARG A 91 -3.83 9.13 27.40
CA ARG A 91 -2.87 8.04 27.57
C ARG A 91 -3.08 6.99 26.48
N PRO A 92 -2.02 6.28 26.04
CA PRO A 92 -2.17 5.15 25.12
C PRO A 92 -3.15 4.12 25.67
N ARG A 93 -4.07 3.62 24.83
CA ARG A 93 -4.96 2.52 25.19
C ARG A 93 -4.11 1.28 25.50
N ARG A 94 -4.41 0.61 26.61
CA ARG A 94 -3.74 -0.64 27.03
C ARG A 94 -4.77 -1.71 27.38
N ALA A 95 -4.46 -2.96 27.03
CA ALA A 95 -5.28 -4.11 27.39
C ALA A 95 -4.43 -5.31 27.79
N GLY A 96 -4.92 -6.09 28.74
CA GLY A 96 -4.38 -7.39 29.09
C GLY A 96 -5.10 -8.50 28.32
N VAL A 97 -4.35 -9.49 27.82
CA VAL A 97 -4.89 -10.73 27.24
C VAL A 97 -4.33 -11.91 28.03
N SER A 98 -5.21 -12.66 28.67
CA SER A 98 -4.88 -13.84 29.47
C SER A 98 -5.17 -15.14 28.71
N ALA A 99 -4.30 -16.13 28.90
CA ALA A 99 -4.52 -17.50 28.48
C ALA A 99 -4.03 -18.48 29.56
N PHE A 100 -4.92 -19.37 30.00
CA PHE A 100 -4.64 -20.34 31.05
C PHE A 100 -4.78 -21.75 30.48
N GLY A 101 -3.66 -22.45 30.34
CA GLY A 101 -3.60 -23.79 29.78
C GLY A 101 -4.06 -24.84 30.80
N VAL A 102 -4.71 -25.90 30.32
CA VAL A 102 -5.15 -27.02 31.17
C VAL A 102 -3.99 -27.74 31.87
N SER A 103 -2.77 -27.64 31.31
CA SER A 103 -1.53 -28.15 31.93
C SER A 103 -1.06 -27.32 33.14
N GLY A 104 -1.73 -26.20 33.45
CA GLY A 104 -1.34 -25.26 34.50
C GLY A 104 -0.36 -24.17 34.04
N THR A 105 0.03 -24.13 32.76
CA THR A 105 0.85 -23.04 32.21
C THR A 105 -0.01 -21.83 31.89
N ASN A 106 0.35 -20.68 32.46
CA ASN A 106 -0.39 -19.43 32.34
C ASN A 106 0.43 -18.41 31.55
N ALA A 107 -0.24 -17.62 30.71
CA ALA A 107 0.35 -16.48 30.02
C ALA A 107 -0.57 -15.26 30.16
N HIS A 108 0.04 -14.09 30.36
CA HIS A 108 -0.64 -12.80 30.34
C HIS A 108 0.21 -11.82 29.56
N VAL A 109 -0.36 -11.20 28.53
CA VAL A 109 0.33 -10.20 27.71
C VAL A 109 -0.38 -8.85 27.82
N ILE A 110 0.40 -7.78 27.86
CA ILE A 110 -0.11 -6.42 27.80
C ILE A 110 0.13 -5.89 26.39
N VAL A 111 -0.94 -5.42 25.75
CA VAL A 111 -0.91 -4.78 24.43
C VAL A 111 -1.15 -3.29 24.64
N GLU A 112 -0.39 -2.46 23.93
CA GLU A 112 -0.51 -1.00 23.95
C GLU A 112 -0.77 -0.49 22.54
N GLN A 113 -1.59 0.56 22.43
CA GLN A 113 -1.84 1.30 21.20
C GLN A 113 -0.53 1.79 20.59
N ALA A 114 -0.38 1.64 19.27
CA ALA A 114 0.78 2.17 18.56
C ALA A 114 0.86 3.70 18.73
N PRO A 115 2.06 4.29 18.83
CA PRO A 115 2.22 5.74 18.89
C PRO A 115 1.56 6.42 17.70
N THR A 116 0.71 7.43 17.95
CA THR A 116 0.06 8.24 16.90
C THR A 116 1.09 8.99 16.06
N ASP A 117 2.21 9.35 16.66
CA ASP A 117 3.31 10.12 16.05
C ASP A 117 4.47 9.24 15.58
N ALA A 118 4.26 7.94 15.36
CA ALA A 118 5.28 7.16 14.65
C ALA A 118 5.56 7.91 13.34
N PRO A 119 6.80 8.37 13.08
CA PRO A 119 7.07 9.13 11.88
C PRO A 119 6.83 8.17 10.71
N VAL A 120 5.65 8.26 10.10
CA VAL A 120 5.53 8.13 8.65
C VAL A 120 6.55 9.15 8.20
N ALA A 121 7.69 8.67 7.68
CA ALA A 121 8.77 9.55 7.25
C ALA A 121 8.09 10.70 6.51
N ALA A 122 8.15 11.90 7.11
CA ALA A 122 7.55 13.06 6.49
C ALA A 122 8.07 13.04 5.05
N PRO A 123 7.20 13.23 4.04
CA PRO A 123 7.68 13.31 2.67
C PRO A 123 8.88 14.25 2.74
N THR A 124 10.06 13.71 2.47
CA THR A 124 11.26 14.51 2.40
C THR A 124 10.90 15.66 1.48
N ASP A 125 11.39 16.87 1.77
CA ASP A 125 11.35 18.01 0.84
C ASP A 125 12.23 17.69 -0.40
N GLU A 126 12.12 16.48 -0.94
CA GLU A 126 12.44 16.20 -2.32
C GLU A 126 11.49 17.06 -3.14
N PRO A 127 12.02 17.85 -4.08
CA PRO A 127 11.17 18.61 -4.98
C PRO A 127 10.14 17.67 -5.58
N ALA A 128 8.87 18.05 -5.50
CA ALA A 128 7.81 17.33 -6.21
C ALA A 128 8.30 17.07 -7.64
N PRO A 129 8.17 15.85 -8.17
CA PRO A 129 8.62 15.56 -9.52
C PRO A 129 8.04 16.63 -10.45
N ALA A 130 8.90 17.28 -11.24
CA ALA A 130 8.57 18.45 -12.04
C ALA A 130 7.43 18.22 -13.06
N ALA A 131 7.00 16.96 -13.23
CA ALA A 131 5.84 16.57 -14.01
C ALA A 131 4.90 15.70 -13.16
N GLU A 132 3.61 16.04 -13.16
CA GLU A 132 2.56 15.19 -12.61
C GLU A 132 2.60 13.83 -13.31
N VAL A 133 2.81 12.75 -12.54
CA VAL A 133 2.74 11.39 -13.06
C VAL A 133 1.28 11.05 -13.34
N THR A 134 0.79 11.42 -14.52
CA THR A 134 -0.58 11.15 -14.97
C THR A 134 -0.87 9.68 -15.25
N THR A 135 0.13 8.80 -15.25
CA THR A 135 -0.08 7.38 -15.52
C THR A 135 0.91 6.55 -14.73
N VAL A 136 0.37 5.67 -13.87
CA VAL A 136 1.13 4.81 -12.97
C VAL A 136 0.94 3.35 -13.37
N PRO A 137 2.03 2.58 -13.56
CA PRO A 137 1.94 1.15 -13.82
C PRO A 137 1.58 0.38 -12.54
N TRP A 138 0.51 -0.40 -12.60
CA TRP A 138 0.12 -1.36 -11.57
C TRP A 138 0.49 -2.77 -12.03
N ILE A 139 1.52 -3.34 -11.38
CA ILE A 139 2.04 -4.66 -11.73
C ILE A 139 1.33 -5.71 -10.87
N VAL A 140 0.65 -6.65 -11.52
CA VAL A 140 -0.05 -7.74 -10.86
C VAL A 140 0.56 -9.07 -11.28
N SER A 141 0.73 -10.01 -10.35
CA SER A 141 1.26 -11.32 -10.69
C SER A 141 0.61 -12.46 -9.89
N GLY A 142 0.61 -13.65 -10.49
CA GLY A 142 0.08 -14.88 -9.93
C GLY A 142 0.93 -16.11 -10.27
N ARG A 143 0.81 -17.18 -9.46
CA ARG A 143 1.51 -18.46 -9.69
C ARG A 143 0.88 -19.31 -10.80
N SER A 144 -0.36 -19.02 -11.15
CA SER A 144 -1.10 -19.59 -12.27
C SER A 144 -1.91 -18.50 -12.97
N ARG A 145 -2.56 -18.84 -14.09
CA ARG A 145 -3.44 -17.90 -14.80
C ARG A 145 -4.65 -17.53 -13.95
N GLU A 146 -5.22 -18.49 -13.25
CA GLU A 146 -6.36 -18.33 -12.35
C GLU A 146 -5.97 -17.44 -11.16
N ALA A 147 -4.82 -17.71 -10.52
CA ALA A 147 -4.34 -16.89 -9.41
C ALA A 147 -4.03 -15.44 -9.83
N LEU A 148 -3.56 -15.23 -11.07
CA LEU A 148 -3.41 -13.88 -11.62
C LEU A 148 -4.78 -13.21 -11.79
N GLN A 149 -5.77 -13.92 -12.31
CA GLN A 149 -7.11 -13.37 -12.51
C GLN A 149 -7.77 -13.01 -11.17
N ASP A 150 -7.73 -13.91 -10.19
CA ASP A 150 -8.24 -13.63 -8.84
C ASP A 150 -7.58 -12.39 -8.21
N GLN A 151 -6.27 -12.21 -8.44
CA GLN A 151 -5.56 -11.05 -7.93
C GLN A 151 -5.93 -9.76 -8.66
N VAL A 152 -6.17 -9.83 -9.98
CA VAL A 152 -6.68 -8.70 -10.76
C VAL A 152 -8.07 -8.30 -10.25
N ASP A 153 -8.98 -9.25 -10.08
CA ASP A 153 -10.35 -8.99 -9.62
C ASP A 153 -10.37 -8.39 -8.21
N ARG A 154 -9.50 -8.87 -7.31
CA ARG A 154 -9.32 -8.28 -5.98
C ARG A 154 -8.79 -6.86 -6.04
N LEU A 155 -7.79 -6.60 -6.88
CA LEU A 155 -7.19 -5.27 -6.99
C LEU A 155 -8.19 -4.25 -7.55
N THR A 156 -8.92 -4.62 -8.61
CA THR A 156 -9.91 -3.72 -9.24
C THR A 156 -11.09 -3.46 -8.31
N ALA A 157 -11.59 -4.48 -7.61
CA ALA A 157 -12.63 -4.31 -6.60
C ALA A 157 -12.16 -3.44 -5.43
N TYR A 158 -10.93 -3.63 -4.95
CA TYR A 158 -10.35 -2.83 -3.88
C TYR A 158 -10.18 -1.36 -4.32
N ALA A 159 -9.62 -1.11 -5.50
CA ALA A 159 -9.46 0.24 -6.04
C ALA A 159 -10.81 0.94 -6.26
N ALA A 160 -11.84 0.21 -6.71
CA ALA A 160 -13.19 0.77 -6.89
C ALA A 160 -13.88 1.09 -5.55
N ALA A 161 -13.64 0.29 -4.51
CA ALA A 161 -14.18 0.53 -3.17
C ALA A 161 -13.44 1.66 -2.42
N HIS A 162 -12.24 2.03 -2.88
CA HIS A 162 -11.35 2.99 -2.24
C HIS A 162 -10.84 4.06 -3.22
N PRO A 163 -11.73 4.89 -3.80
CA PRO A 163 -11.37 5.92 -4.79
C PRO A 163 -10.47 7.02 -4.20
N GLU A 164 -10.37 7.13 -2.87
CA GLU A 164 -9.49 8.05 -2.16
C GLU A 164 -8.01 7.66 -2.22
N LEU A 165 -7.68 6.41 -2.59
CA LEU A 165 -6.30 5.95 -2.63
C LEU A 165 -5.55 6.54 -3.81
N SER A 166 -4.35 7.04 -3.53
CA SER A 166 -3.40 7.48 -4.55
C SER A 166 -3.03 6.32 -5.48
N PRO A 167 -3.22 6.45 -6.81
CA PRO A 167 -2.77 5.45 -7.77
C PRO A 167 -1.26 5.19 -7.70
N LEU A 168 -0.48 6.20 -7.31
CA LEU A 168 0.96 6.09 -7.10
C LEU A 168 1.29 5.16 -5.94
N ASP A 169 0.60 5.31 -4.81
CA ASP A 169 0.84 4.47 -3.63
C ASP A 169 0.45 3.02 -3.86
N VAL A 170 -0.66 2.80 -4.59
CA VAL A 170 -1.07 1.45 -5.03
C VAL A 170 -0.01 0.85 -5.96
N GLY A 171 0.43 1.60 -6.98
CA GLY A 171 1.44 1.14 -7.93
C GLY A 171 2.78 0.81 -7.26
N ARG A 172 3.23 1.69 -6.35
CA ARG A 172 4.43 1.48 -5.53
C ARG A 172 4.32 0.21 -4.68
N SER A 173 3.23 0.06 -3.92
CA SER A 173 3.00 -1.10 -3.06
C SER A 173 2.98 -2.41 -3.86
N LEU A 174 2.39 -2.39 -5.06
CA LEU A 174 2.39 -3.53 -5.98
C LEU A 174 3.80 -3.88 -6.50
N ALA A 175 4.64 -2.86 -6.74
CA ALA A 175 5.99 -3.05 -7.27
C ALA A 175 7.01 -3.46 -6.20
N THR A 176 6.89 -2.96 -4.96
CA THR A 176 7.90 -3.14 -3.91
C THR A 176 7.52 -4.18 -2.85
N ASP A 177 6.24 -4.32 -2.54
CA ASP A 177 5.78 -5.08 -1.37
C ASP A 177 5.07 -6.38 -1.75
N ARG A 178 5.09 -6.74 -3.03
CA ARG A 178 4.50 -7.97 -3.55
C ARG A 178 5.56 -8.80 -4.26
N THR A 179 5.50 -10.11 -4.02
CA THR A 179 6.33 -11.06 -4.76
C THR A 179 5.91 -11.07 -6.23
N LEU A 180 6.88 -10.98 -7.15
CA LEU A 180 6.66 -11.09 -8.59
C LEU A 180 6.66 -12.56 -9.05
N PHE A 181 5.51 -13.07 -9.47
CA PHE A 181 5.32 -14.42 -10.02
C PHE A 181 5.39 -14.46 -11.55
N PRO A 182 5.40 -15.67 -12.19
CA PRO A 182 5.54 -15.79 -13.64
C PRO A 182 4.35 -15.28 -14.46
N TYR A 183 3.12 -15.47 -14.01
CA TYR A 183 1.95 -14.94 -14.72
C TYR A 183 1.78 -13.49 -14.31
N ARG A 184 1.87 -12.55 -15.26
CA ARG A 184 1.91 -11.11 -14.98
C ARG A 184 0.90 -10.37 -15.84
N ALA A 185 0.35 -9.31 -15.27
CA ALA A 185 -0.39 -8.28 -15.99
C ALA A 185 0.12 -6.91 -15.53
N VAL A 186 0.09 -5.95 -16.45
CA VAL A 186 0.37 -4.54 -16.18
C VAL A 186 -0.87 -3.75 -16.52
N PHE A 187 -1.37 -3.00 -15.55
CA PHE A 187 -2.43 -2.03 -15.73
C PHE A 187 -1.83 -0.63 -15.69
N LEU A 188 -2.40 0.30 -16.46
CA LEU A 188 -2.05 1.70 -16.42
C LEU A 188 -3.19 2.43 -15.72
N ALA A 189 -2.90 2.98 -14.54
CA ALA A 189 -3.82 3.77 -13.76
C ALA A 189 -3.54 5.26 -14.01
N GLY A 190 -4.53 6.00 -14.46
CA GLY A 190 -4.43 7.45 -14.71
C GLY A 190 -5.80 8.14 -14.58
N PRO A 191 -5.90 9.42 -15.01
CA PRO A 191 -7.15 10.19 -14.98
C PRO A 191 -8.33 9.49 -15.65
N ASP A 192 -8.06 8.75 -16.73
CA ASP A 192 -9.08 8.02 -17.51
C ASP A 192 -9.44 6.65 -16.88
N GLY A 193 -8.94 6.37 -15.68
CA GLY A 193 -9.15 5.12 -14.96
C GLY A 193 -8.01 4.12 -15.12
N VAL A 194 -8.34 2.84 -14.90
CA VAL A 194 -7.38 1.73 -14.87
C VAL A 194 -7.62 0.84 -16.09
N ARG A 195 -6.63 0.71 -16.96
CA ARG A 195 -6.70 -0.12 -18.18
C ARG A 195 -5.61 -1.17 -18.23
N GLU A 196 -5.93 -2.38 -18.67
CA GLU A 196 -4.91 -3.41 -18.91
C GLU A 196 -4.06 -3.01 -20.13
N ALA A 197 -2.74 -2.94 -19.96
CA ALA A 197 -1.80 -2.64 -21.04
C ALA A 197 -1.13 -3.89 -21.58
N ALA A 198 -0.85 -4.87 -20.73
CA ALA A 198 -0.20 -6.11 -21.14
C ALA A 198 -0.49 -7.25 -20.16
N ARG A 199 -0.48 -8.47 -20.70
CA ARG A 199 -0.53 -9.71 -19.93
C ARG A 199 0.34 -10.77 -20.57
N ALA A 200 1.18 -11.41 -19.78
CA ALA A 200 2.13 -12.38 -20.27
C ALA A 200 2.53 -13.40 -19.19
N VAL A 201 3.12 -14.51 -19.64
CA VAL A 201 3.85 -15.43 -18.76
C VAL A 201 5.33 -15.12 -18.95
N ALA A 202 5.98 -14.64 -17.89
CA ALA A 202 7.40 -14.36 -17.89
C ALA A 202 8.19 -15.66 -18.07
N SER A 203 9.14 -15.65 -19.00
CA SER A 203 10.11 -16.75 -19.12
C SER A 203 10.89 -16.91 -17.82
N ARG A 204 11.13 -18.16 -17.43
CA ARG A 204 11.94 -18.49 -16.24
C ARG A 204 13.43 -18.24 -16.45
N THR A 205 13.88 -18.11 -17.70
CA THR A 205 15.26 -17.79 -18.05
C THR A 205 15.41 -16.29 -18.27
N ARG A 206 16.31 -15.65 -17.52
CA ARG A 206 16.78 -14.31 -17.87
C ARG A 206 17.58 -14.42 -19.17
N GLY A 207 16.97 -14.02 -20.28
CA GLY A 207 17.67 -13.89 -21.56
C GLY A 207 18.66 -12.73 -21.55
N ARG A 208 19.49 -12.65 -22.58
CA ARG A 208 20.26 -11.42 -22.85
C ARG A 208 19.30 -10.37 -23.43
N THR A 209 19.47 -9.12 -23.02
CA THR A 209 18.76 -7.98 -23.61
C THR A 209 19.56 -7.47 -24.80
N ALA A 210 18.91 -7.26 -25.94
CA ALA A 210 19.48 -6.60 -27.10
C ALA A 210 18.69 -5.32 -27.39
N PHE A 211 19.40 -4.23 -27.63
CA PHE A 211 18.82 -2.95 -28.04
C PHE A 211 18.87 -2.88 -29.56
N LEU A 212 17.74 -2.54 -30.18
CA LEU A 212 17.57 -2.47 -31.62
C LEU A 212 17.30 -1.01 -31.97
N PHE A 213 18.24 -0.40 -32.67
CA PHE A 213 18.22 0.99 -33.11
C PHE A 213 17.60 1.04 -34.51
N SER A 214 16.63 1.92 -34.72
CA SER A 214 15.87 1.96 -35.96
C SER A 214 16.59 2.80 -37.01
N GLY A 215 16.38 2.45 -38.28
CA GLY A 215 16.92 3.23 -39.39
C GLY A 215 16.03 4.41 -39.75
N GLN A 216 16.47 5.15 -40.77
CA GLN A 216 15.65 6.16 -41.43
C GLN A 216 14.31 5.57 -41.90
N GLY A 217 13.21 6.29 -41.64
CA GLY A 217 11.83 5.87 -41.85
C GLY A 217 10.98 5.85 -40.58
N ALA A 218 11.60 5.87 -39.40
CA ALA A 218 10.91 5.91 -38.10
C ALA A 218 10.63 7.33 -37.58
N GLN A 219 11.20 8.35 -38.22
CA GLN A 219 11.08 9.74 -37.77
C GLN A 219 9.65 10.27 -37.90
N ARG A 220 9.25 11.08 -36.94
CA ARG A 220 8.01 11.86 -36.99
C ARG A 220 8.22 13.19 -36.28
N ALA A 221 7.51 14.22 -36.73
CA ALA A 221 7.48 15.49 -36.01
C ALA A 221 7.05 15.27 -34.55
N LEU A 222 7.60 16.09 -33.64
CA LEU A 222 7.34 16.02 -32.20
C LEU A 222 7.77 14.72 -31.52
N MET A 223 8.58 13.86 -32.16
CA MET A 223 9.09 12.66 -31.49
C MET A 223 9.97 13.05 -30.30
N GLY A 224 9.76 12.39 -29.16
CA GLY A 224 10.50 12.65 -27.93
C GLY A 224 10.12 13.93 -27.16
N ARG A 225 9.28 14.82 -27.71
CA ARG A 225 8.91 16.09 -27.04
C ARG A 225 8.22 15.87 -25.69
N GLU A 226 7.16 15.06 -25.66
CA GLU A 226 6.47 14.75 -24.40
C GLU A 226 7.37 14.01 -23.39
N LEU A 227 8.35 13.24 -23.87
CA LEU A 227 9.32 12.58 -23.01
C LEU A 227 10.31 13.58 -22.42
N HIS A 228 10.78 14.54 -23.22
CA HIS A 228 11.66 15.63 -22.81
C HIS A 228 10.99 16.52 -21.76
N GLU A 229 9.73 16.90 -21.97
CA GLU A 229 8.97 17.74 -21.03
C GLU A 229 8.72 17.03 -19.69
N ARG A 230 8.72 15.69 -19.64
CA ARG A 230 8.26 14.90 -18.49
C ARG A 230 9.34 14.14 -17.73
N TYR A 231 10.38 13.66 -18.41
CA TYR A 231 11.37 12.74 -17.84
C TYR A 231 12.76 13.37 -17.89
N PRO A 232 13.29 13.87 -16.75
CA PRO A 232 14.60 14.52 -16.71
C PRO A 232 15.73 13.68 -17.30
N ALA A 233 15.75 12.37 -17.06
CA ALA A 233 16.79 11.49 -17.62
C ALA A 233 16.78 11.45 -19.17
N PHE A 234 15.61 11.48 -19.80
CA PHE A 234 15.48 11.58 -21.26
C PHE A 234 15.88 12.97 -21.74
N ALA A 235 15.43 14.02 -21.03
CA ALA A 235 15.74 15.41 -21.36
C ALA A 235 17.24 15.67 -21.35
N ASP A 236 17.93 15.27 -20.27
CA ASP A 236 19.37 15.42 -20.09
C ASP A 236 20.16 14.70 -21.20
N ALA A 237 19.76 13.46 -21.53
CA ALA A 237 20.39 12.67 -22.58
C ALA A 237 20.19 13.30 -23.96
N LEU A 238 18.96 13.71 -24.29
CA LEU A 238 18.63 14.36 -25.56
C LEU A 238 19.37 15.70 -25.69
N ASP A 239 19.34 16.54 -24.67
CA ASP A 239 19.97 17.86 -24.67
C ASP A 239 21.49 17.75 -24.84
N THR A 240 22.11 16.74 -24.24
CA THR A 240 23.54 16.44 -24.40
C THR A 240 23.88 16.13 -25.86
N VAL A 241 23.06 15.32 -26.55
CA VAL A 241 23.31 14.97 -27.95
C VAL A 241 23.01 16.14 -28.89
N LEU A 242 21.89 16.86 -28.67
CA LEU A 242 21.51 18.03 -29.46
C LEU A 242 22.61 19.10 -29.43
N ALA A 243 23.18 19.37 -28.26
CA ALA A 243 24.27 20.35 -28.10
C ALA A 243 25.52 20.02 -28.94
N GLN A 244 25.76 18.75 -29.27
CA GLN A 244 26.86 18.37 -30.18
C GLN A 244 26.50 18.67 -31.63
N PHE A 245 25.28 18.34 -32.06
CA PHE A 245 24.85 18.56 -33.44
C PHE A 245 24.63 20.03 -33.79
N ASP A 246 24.20 20.85 -32.83
CA ASP A 246 24.03 22.30 -33.04
C ASP A 246 25.37 23.01 -33.34
N THR A 247 26.52 22.36 -33.09
CA THR A 247 27.83 22.87 -33.52
C THR A 247 28.22 22.50 -34.95
N ALA A 248 27.56 21.49 -35.52
CA ALA A 248 27.90 20.89 -36.81
C ALA A 248 26.86 21.15 -37.91
N LEU A 249 25.63 21.52 -37.53
CA LEU A 249 24.51 21.76 -38.42
C LEU A 249 24.24 23.27 -38.57
N ASP A 250 23.74 23.67 -39.74
CA ASP A 250 23.46 25.07 -40.07
C ASP A 250 22.16 25.62 -39.43
N PHE A 251 21.43 24.78 -38.69
CA PHE A 251 20.16 25.09 -38.04
C PHE A 251 19.97 24.18 -36.81
N SER A 252 19.16 24.64 -35.84
CA SER A 252 18.92 23.93 -34.58
C SER A 252 18.22 22.58 -34.84
N LEU A 253 18.85 21.49 -34.41
CA LEU A 253 18.25 20.15 -34.53
C LEU A 253 17.03 20.02 -33.60
N ARG A 254 17.03 20.72 -32.47
CA ARG A 254 15.87 20.81 -31.56
C ARG A 254 14.67 21.41 -32.27
N ASP A 255 14.87 22.52 -32.98
CA ASP A 255 13.79 23.25 -33.62
C ASP A 255 13.16 22.41 -34.74
N VAL A 256 13.96 21.61 -35.46
CA VAL A 256 13.47 20.61 -36.42
C VAL A 256 12.70 19.49 -35.73
N LEU A 257 13.22 18.95 -34.62
CA LEU A 257 12.62 17.82 -33.91
C LEU A 257 11.26 18.16 -33.28
N PHE A 258 11.15 19.36 -32.72
CA PHE A 258 9.97 19.84 -31.99
C PHE A 258 9.08 20.78 -32.80
N ALA A 259 9.36 20.94 -34.08
CA ALA A 259 8.50 21.68 -35.00
C ALA A 259 7.11 21.05 -35.10
N GLU A 260 6.09 21.90 -35.20
CA GLU A 260 4.71 21.47 -35.41
C GLU A 260 4.54 20.86 -36.81
N PRO A 261 3.73 19.78 -36.97
CA PRO A 261 3.51 19.16 -38.26
C PRO A 261 3.02 20.15 -39.34
N GLY A 262 3.57 20.04 -40.55
CA GLY A 262 3.21 20.91 -41.69
C GLY A 262 3.96 22.26 -41.74
N THR A 263 4.89 22.51 -40.82
CA THR A 263 5.81 23.64 -40.89
C THR A 263 7.03 23.32 -41.78
N PRO A 264 7.68 24.33 -42.38
CA PRO A 264 8.93 24.12 -43.13
C PRO A 264 10.02 23.44 -42.29
N GLU A 265 10.10 23.76 -41.00
CA GLU A 265 11.05 23.18 -40.06
C GLU A 265 10.75 21.70 -39.83
N ALA A 266 9.48 21.30 -39.69
CA ALA A 266 9.09 19.90 -39.58
C ALA A 266 9.38 19.12 -40.87
N GLU A 267 9.24 19.75 -42.05
CA GLU A 267 9.55 19.10 -43.33
C GLU A 267 11.04 18.79 -43.49
N ARG A 268 11.94 19.59 -42.89
CA ARG A 268 13.37 19.29 -42.87
C ARG A 268 13.69 17.95 -42.24
N LEU A 269 12.86 17.47 -41.30
CA LEU A 269 13.03 16.16 -40.67
C LEU A 269 12.99 15.01 -41.68
N ASN A 270 12.43 15.21 -42.88
CA ASN A 270 12.40 14.23 -43.97
C ASN A 270 13.66 14.25 -44.85
N GLU A 271 14.53 15.24 -44.70
CA GLU A 271 15.82 15.30 -45.38
C GLU A 271 16.86 14.51 -44.59
N THR A 272 17.63 13.67 -45.29
CA THR A 272 18.57 12.71 -44.66
C THR A 272 19.57 13.35 -43.71
N GLY A 273 20.03 14.58 -44.01
CA GLY A 273 20.95 15.34 -43.18
C GLY A 273 20.38 15.71 -41.80
N TRP A 274 19.05 15.79 -41.67
CA TRP A 274 18.35 16.05 -40.41
C TRP A 274 17.78 14.77 -39.80
N THR A 275 17.27 13.86 -40.63
CA THR A 275 16.67 12.61 -40.17
C THR A 275 17.66 11.76 -39.37
N GLN A 276 18.89 11.57 -39.86
CA GLN A 276 19.85 10.68 -39.20
C GLN A 276 20.31 11.21 -37.84
N PRO A 277 20.72 12.50 -37.70
CA PRO A 277 21.00 13.09 -36.39
C PRO A 277 19.81 13.06 -35.44
N ALA A 278 18.61 13.35 -35.93
CA ALA A 278 17.39 13.36 -35.11
C ALA A 278 17.07 11.98 -34.54
N LEU A 279 17.12 10.93 -35.38
CA LEU A 279 16.91 9.55 -34.94
C LEU A 279 17.99 9.12 -33.95
N PHE A 280 19.27 9.40 -34.23
CA PHE A 280 20.35 9.11 -33.29
C PHE A 280 20.12 9.78 -31.93
N ALA A 281 19.77 11.07 -31.92
CA ALA A 281 19.55 11.83 -30.68
C ALA A 281 18.41 11.26 -29.84
N VAL A 282 17.28 10.93 -30.48
CA VAL A 282 16.13 10.35 -29.77
C VAL A 282 16.42 8.93 -29.30
N GLU A 283 17.03 8.08 -30.12
CA GLU A 283 17.27 6.69 -29.75
C GLU A 283 18.35 6.51 -28.69
N VAL A 284 19.32 7.42 -28.60
CA VAL A 284 20.29 7.46 -27.49
C VAL A 284 19.65 7.93 -26.18
N ALA A 285 18.63 8.79 -26.27
CA ALA A 285 17.91 9.30 -25.10
C ALA A 285 16.89 8.30 -24.52
N LEU A 286 16.39 7.34 -25.33
CA LEU A 286 15.47 6.27 -24.92
C LEU A 286 16.17 5.14 -24.15
#